data_AF-A0A3B8IFV1-F1
#
_entry.id   AF-A0A3B8IFV1-F1
#
_cell.length_a   1.000
_cell.length_b   1.000
_cell.length_c   1.000
_cell.angle_alpha   90.00
_cell.angle_beta   90.00
_cell.angle_gamma   90.00
#
_symmetry.space_group_name_H-M   'P 1'
#
loop_
_entity.id
_entity.type
_entity.pdbx_description
1 polymer ?
#
loop_
_entity_poly.entity_id
_entity_poly.type
_entity_poly.pdbx_seq_one_letter_code
_entity_poly.pdbx_strand_id
1 'polypeptide(L)'
;PGPRPCDAWAREQLGAKRSSIFTPPVRPTIEGLSPGDTSSEAYREACTINQQHTGKKISKQAFFISFKIKEADQWLQAYPEAQKVVGEAHPELAFLWLKGQPLLHKKKATAGQTERMALLRQPIPDTPQLIAEARKRFLKKQVANDDLLDAL
;
A
#
# COMPACT_ATOMS: atom_id res chain seq x y z
N PRO A 1 0.88 -21.33 -3.95
CA PRO A 1 0.68 -20.11 -4.79
C PRO A 1 2.00 -19.38 -5.02
N GLY A 2 2.31 -18.96 -6.26
CA GLY A 2 3.48 -18.14 -6.58
C GLY A 2 3.28 -16.65 -6.24
N PRO A 3 4.33 -15.81 -6.34
CA PRO A 3 4.20 -14.37 -6.15
C PRO A 3 3.24 -13.76 -7.19
N ARG A 4 2.48 -12.74 -6.80
CA ARG A 4 1.58 -12.01 -7.71
C ARG A 4 2.40 -11.41 -8.86
N PRO A 5 1.99 -11.61 -10.14
CA PRO A 5 2.71 -11.05 -11.28
C PRO A 5 2.90 -9.53 -11.21
N CYS A 6 1.88 -8.80 -10.73
CA CYS A 6 1.97 -7.35 -10.53
C CYS A 6 3.08 -6.96 -9.55
N ASP A 7 3.25 -7.69 -8.44
CA ASP A 7 4.27 -7.40 -7.44
C ASP A 7 5.67 -7.75 -7.96
N ALA A 8 5.79 -8.78 -8.80
CA ALA A 8 7.05 -9.15 -9.44
C ALA A 8 7.49 -8.05 -10.42
N TRP A 9 6.58 -7.64 -11.31
CA TRP A 9 6.80 -6.55 -12.25
C TRP A 9 7.12 -5.23 -11.53
N ALA A 10 6.37 -4.88 -10.48
CA ALA A 10 6.62 -3.67 -9.69
C ALA A 10 8.03 -3.64 -9.07
N ARG A 11 8.52 -4.78 -8.57
CA ARG A 11 9.86 -4.90 -8.00
C ARG A 11 10.96 -4.71 -9.03
N GLU A 12 10.75 -5.21 -10.25
CA GLU A 12 11.67 -5.02 -11.36
C GLU A 12 11.81 -3.53 -11.70
N GLN A 13 10.67 -2.83 -11.84
CA GLN A 13 10.68 -1.39 -12.14
C GLN A 13 11.34 -0.54 -11.05
N LEU A 14 11.16 -0.92 -9.77
CA LEU A 14 11.69 -0.15 -8.63
C LEU A 14 13.18 -0.41 -8.35
N GLY A 15 13.78 -1.46 -8.90
CA GLY A 15 15.20 -1.78 -8.73
C GLY A 15 15.64 -1.79 -7.26
N ALA A 16 16.51 -0.85 -6.86
CA ALA A 16 16.98 -0.72 -5.48
C ALA A 16 15.86 -0.51 -4.45
N LYS A 17 14.69 -0.03 -4.88
CA LYS A 17 13.49 0.17 -4.05
C LYS A 17 12.50 -0.99 -4.06
N ARG A 18 12.83 -2.13 -4.66
CA ARG A 18 11.97 -3.34 -4.69
C ARG A 18 11.42 -3.77 -3.33
N SER A 19 12.09 -3.44 -2.23
CA SER A 19 11.65 -3.75 -0.87
C SER A 19 10.46 -2.91 -0.39
N SER A 20 10.11 -1.82 -1.07
CA SER A 20 8.88 -1.07 -0.77
C SER A 20 7.62 -1.83 -1.21
N ILE A 21 7.75 -2.78 -2.14
CA ILE A 21 6.65 -3.69 -2.51
C ILE A 21 6.50 -4.74 -1.42
N PHE A 22 5.50 -4.54 -0.58
CA PHE A 22 5.08 -5.48 0.42
C PHE A 22 4.34 -6.68 -0.21
N THR A 23 4.67 -7.91 0.19
CA THR A 23 3.95 -9.12 -0.26
C THR A 23 2.77 -9.41 0.67
N PRO A 24 1.51 -9.32 0.22
CA PRO A 24 0.37 -9.64 1.07
C PRO A 24 0.32 -11.13 1.43
N PRO A 25 -0.26 -11.49 2.59
CA PRO A 25 -0.54 -12.89 2.92
C PRO A 25 -1.46 -13.53 1.87
N VAL A 26 -1.38 -14.84 1.70
CA VAL A 26 -2.30 -15.54 0.79
C VAL A 26 -3.73 -15.51 1.34
N ARG A 27 -4.71 -15.53 0.44
CA ARG A 27 -6.14 -15.52 0.78
C ARG A 27 -6.53 -16.50 1.91
N PRO A 28 -6.11 -17.78 1.92
CA PRO A 28 -6.41 -18.68 3.05
C PRO A 28 -5.90 -18.18 4.40
N THR A 29 -4.73 -17.54 4.43
CA THR A 29 -4.21 -16.92 5.66
C THR A 29 -5.11 -15.80 6.13
N ILE A 30 -5.60 -14.96 5.22
CA ILE A 30 -6.48 -13.83 5.55
C ILE A 30 -7.85 -14.32 6.01
N GLU A 31 -8.41 -15.34 5.33
CA GLU A 31 -9.70 -15.95 5.67
C GLU A 31 -9.67 -16.57 7.07
N GLY A 32 -8.57 -17.22 7.46
CA GLY A 32 -8.39 -17.81 8.79
C GLY A 32 -8.24 -16.81 9.95
N LEU A 33 -8.07 -15.52 9.68
CA LEU A 33 -7.92 -14.52 10.74
C LEU A 33 -9.26 -14.11 11.36
N SER A 34 -9.32 -14.12 12.70
CA SER A 34 -10.40 -13.48 13.45
C SER A 34 -10.28 -11.95 13.37
N PRO A 35 -11.33 -11.20 12.97
CA PRO A 35 -11.27 -9.75 12.86
C PRO A 35 -10.82 -9.07 14.16
N GLY A 36 -9.76 -8.28 14.08
CA GLY A 36 -9.23 -7.52 15.23
C GLY A 36 -8.35 -8.32 16.20
N ASP A 37 -8.16 -9.63 15.99
CA ASP A 37 -7.29 -10.44 16.84
C ASP A 37 -5.81 -10.17 16.50
N THR A 38 -5.17 -9.39 17.35
CA THR A 38 -3.76 -8.99 17.20
C THR A 38 -2.82 -9.76 18.13
N SER A 39 -3.29 -10.87 18.71
CA SER A 39 -2.52 -11.69 19.65
C SER A 39 -1.29 -12.32 19.00
N SER A 40 -0.34 -12.72 19.85
CA SER A 40 0.85 -13.44 19.39
C SER A 40 0.51 -14.82 18.84
N GLU A 41 -0.55 -15.43 19.37
CA GLU A 41 -1.14 -16.70 18.95
C GLU A 41 -1.68 -16.58 17.53
N ALA A 42 -2.53 -15.58 17.26
CA ALA A 42 -3.05 -15.31 15.93
C ALA A 42 -1.94 -15.03 14.90
N TYR A 43 -0.90 -14.29 15.29
CA TYR A 43 0.25 -14.07 14.42
C TYR A 43 1.00 -15.36 14.09
N ARG A 44 1.20 -16.26 15.07
CA ARG A 44 1.86 -17.56 14.86
C ARG A 44 1.02 -18.46 13.95
N GLU A 45 -0.29 -18.50 14.16
CA GLU A 45 -1.22 -19.25 13.32
C GLU A 45 -1.19 -18.74 11.88
N ALA A 46 -1.30 -17.43 11.68
CA ALA A 46 -1.23 -16.81 10.36
C ALA A 46 0.10 -17.12 9.64
N CYS A 47 1.22 -17.11 10.38
CA CYS A 47 2.52 -17.51 9.84
C CYS A 47 2.52 -18.99 9.41
N THR A 48 1.94 -19.88 10.23
CA THR A 48 1.84 -21.32 9.93
C THR A 48 1.04 -21.55 8.66
N ILE A 49 -0.16 -20.98 8.55
CA ILE A 49 -1.03 -21.12 7.38
C ILE A 49 -0.33 -20.59 6.13
N ASN A 50 0.25 -19.39 6.19
CA ASN A 50 0.94 -18.81 5.03
C ASN A 50 2.15 -19.65 4.61
N GLN A 51 2.89 -20.19 5.58
CA GLN A 51 4.06 -21.03 5.32
C GLN A 51 3.66 -22.36 4.68
N GLN A 52 2.55 -22.97 5.07
CA GLN A 52 2.02 -24.18 4.43
C GLN A 52 1.70 -23.96 2.94
N HIS A 53 1.17 -22.79 2.59
CA HIS A 53 0.81 -22.48 1.20
C HIS A 53 1.97 -21.94 0.34
N THR A 54 2.93 -21.25 0.94
CA THR A 54 3.95 -20.47 0.20
C THR A 54 5.40 -20.82 0.53
N GLY A 55 5.63 -21.64 1.56
CA GLY A 55 6.95 -21.87 2.15
C GLY A 55 7.51 -20.69 2.94
N LYS A 56 6.76 -19.59 3.11
CA LYS A 56 7.23 -18.36 3.78
C LYS A 56 6.29 -17.93 4.90
N LYS A 57 6.87 -17.41 5.98
CA LYS A 57 6.13 -16.68 7.02
C LYS A 57 5.78 -15.27 6.53
N ILE A 58 4.80 -14.64 7.16
CA ILE A 58 4.44 -13.25 6.90
C ILE A 58 5.14 -12.31 7.88
N SER A 59 5.34 -11.05 7.50
CA SER A 59 5.90 -10.05 8.41
C SER A 59 4.84 -9.56 9.42
N LYS A 60 5.27 -8.91 10.51
CA LYS A 60 4.31 -8.25 11.42
C LYS A 60 3.49 -7.18 10.70
N GLN A 61 4.12 -6.40 9.83
CA GLN A 61 3.42 -5.40 9.01
C GLN A 61 2.32 -6.06 8.15
N ALA A 62 2.61 -7.20 7.52
CA ALA A 62 1.63 -8.00 6.80
C ALA A 62 0.43 -8.34 7.65
N PHE A 63 0.70 -8.90 8.83
CA PHE A 63 -0.31 -9.38 9.74
C PHE A 63 -1.24 -8.26 10.19
N PHE A 64 -0.69 -7.11 10.60
CA PHE A 64 -1.50 -6.00 11.08
C PHE A 64 -2.37 -5.36 10.00
N ILE A 65 -1.95 -5.38 8.72
CA ILE A 65 -2.79 -4.87 7.62
C ILE A 65 -3.78 -5.92 7.10
N SER A 66 -3.58 -7.21 7.37
CA SER A 66 -4.44 -8.31 6.88
C SER A 66 -5.91 -8.11 7.18
N PHE A 67 -6.28 -7.49 8.30
CA PHE A 67 -7.69 -7.24 8.64
C PHE A 67 -8.34 -6.27 7.65
N LYS A 68 -7.62 -5.21 7.25
CA LYS A 68 -8.11 -4.27 6.23
C LYS A 68 -8.10 -4.87 4.85
N ILE A 69 -7.15 -5.77 4.55
CA ILE A 69 -7.18 -6.56 3.32
C ILE A 69 -8.41 -7.49 3.32
N LYS A 70 -8.73 -8.15 4.45
CA LYS A 70 -9.92 -9.01 4.59
C LYS A 70 -11.20 -8.22 4.35
N GLU A 71 -11.35 -7.06 4.99
CA GLU A 71 -12.51 -6.17 4.79
C GLU A 71 -12.67 -5.76 3.32
N ALA A 72 -11.59 -5.29 2.68
CA ALA A 72 -11.62 -4.86 1.27
C ALA A 72 -11.95 -6.03 0.34
N ASP A 73 -11.34 -7.20 0.59
CA ASP A 73 -11.57 -8.40 -0.19
C ASP A 73 -13.00 -8.92 -0.06
N GLN A 74 -13.56 -8.97 1.15
CA GLN A 74 -14.96 -9.34 1.38
C GLN A 74 -15.92 -8.37 0.69
N TRP A 75 -15.62 -7.07 0.73
CA TRP A 75 -16.41 -6.06 0.04
C TRP A 75 -16.36 -6.23 -1.49
N LEU A 76 -15.18 -6.45 -2.07
CA LEU A 76 -15.02 -6.71 -3.51
C LEU A 76 -15.70 -8.01 -3.97
N GLN A 77 -15.79 -9.02 -3.10
CA GLN A 77 -16.57 -10.24 -3.36
C GLN A 77 -18.08 -9.98 -3.29
N ALA A 78 -18.53 -9.17 -2.32
CA ALA A 78 -19.94 -8.81 -2.17
C ALA A 78 -20.46 -7.88 -3.28
N TYR A 79 -19.58 -7.09 -3.90
CA TYR A 79 -19.90 -6.15 -4.97
C TYR A 79 -19.03 -6.39 -6.22
N PRO A 80 -19.33 -7.40 -7.05
CA PRO A 80 -18.53 -7.71 -8.24
C PRO A 80 -18.35 -6.53 -9.21
N GLU A 81 -19.35 -5.67 -9.33
CA GLU A 81 -19.27 -4.45 -10.16
C GLU A 81 -18.18 -3.49 -9.69
N ALA A 82 -17.85 -3.47 -8.40
CA ALA A 82 -16.77 -2.64 -7.87
C ALA A 82 -15.40 -3.07 -8.41
N GLN A 83 -15.21 -4.33 -8.78
CA GLN A 83 -13.94 -4.82 -9.35
C GLN A 83 -13.60 -4.17 -10.70
N LYS A 84 -14.58 -3.55 -11.37
CA LYS A 84 -14.37 -2.81 -12.63
C LYS A 84 -13.81 -1.40 -12.42
N VAL A 85 -13.97 -0.84 -11.23
CA VAL A 85 -13.64 0.57 -10.93
C VAL A 85 -12.64 0.74 -9.79
N VAL A 86 -12.47 -0.29 -8.95
CA VAL A 86 -11.51 -0.30 -7.85
C VAL A 86 -10.26 -1.04 -8.29
N GLY A 87 -9.13 -0.33 -8.27
CA GLY A 87 -7.80 -0.88 -8.55
C GLY A 87 -6.83 -0.65 -7.39
N GLU A 88 -5.69 -1.35 -7.44
CA GLU A 88 -4.56 -1.14 -6.54
C GLU A 88 -3.55 -0.19 -7.21
N ALA A 89 -3.05 0.79 -6.46
CA ALA A 89 -1.99 1.70 -6.90
C ALA A 89 -0.82 1.67 -5.91
N HIS A 90 0.41 1.80 -6.42
CA HIS A 90 1.61 1.90 -5.60
C HIS A 90 2.27 3.27 -5.80
N PRO A 91 2.28 4.16 -4.80
CA PRO A 91 2.72 5.55 -4.98
C PRO A 91 4.16 5.64 -5.49
N GLU A 92 5.05 4.77 -5.04
CA GLU A 92 6.45 4.83 -5.50
C GLU A 92 6.62 4.40 -6.96
N LEU A 93 5.69 3.60 -7.51
CA LEU A 93 5.66 3.33 -8.95
C LEU A 93 5.06 4.51 -9.72
N ALA A 94 3.99 5.12 -9.19
CA ALA A 94 3.40 6.31 -9.81
C ALA A 94 4.43 7.45 -9.90
N PHE A 95 5.17 7.72 -8.82
CA PHE A 95 6.24 8.72 -8.83
C PHE A 95 7.44 8.33 -9.68
N LEU A 96 7.77 7.03 -9.78
CA LEU A 96 8.77 6.55 -10.72
C LEU A 96 8.37 6.91 -12.16
N TRP A 97 7.11 6.66 -12.52
CA TRP A 97 6.59 7.00 -13.86
C TRP A 97 6.55 8.49 -14.12
N LEU A 98 6.09 9.30 -13.15
CA LEU A 98 6.06 10.76 -13.29
C LEU A 98 7.46 11.37 -13.44
N LYS A 99 8.46 10.84 -12.72
CA LYS A 99 9.84 11.35 -12.77
C LYS A 99 10.69 10.71 -13.88
N GLY A 100 10.32 9.51 -14.33
CA GLY A 100 11.15 8.64 -15.19
C GLY A 100 12.28 7.90 -14.47
N GLN A 101 12.42 8.06 -13.15
CA GLN A 101 13.44 7.41 -12.33
C GLN A 101 13.03 7.38 -10.85
N PRO A 102 13.61 6.50 -10.01
CA PRO A 102 13.25 6.43 -8.59
C PRO A 102 13.50 7.74 -7.84
N LEU A 103 12.57 8.10 -6.94
CA LEU A 103 12.79 9.24 -6.03
C LEU A 103 13.96 8.93 -5.09
N LEU A 104 14.86 9.88 -4.84
CA LEU A 104 16.00 9.65 -3.93
C LEU A 104 15.63 9.94 -2.48
N HIS A 105 14.77 10.93 -2.26
CA HIS A 105 14.38 11.34 -0.92
C HIS A 105 13.25 10.49 -0.35
N LYS A 106 13.34 10.18 0.93
CA LYS A 106 12.29 9.48 1.69
C LYS A 106 11.04 10.34 1.76
N LYS A 107 9.85 9.74 1.65
CA LYS A 107 8.56 10.46 1.63
C LYS A 107 8.29 11.35 2.85
N LYS A 108 8.84 10.98 4.01
CA LYS A 108 8.71 11.76 5.26
C LYS A 108 9.70 12.92 5.40
N ALA A 109 10.73 12.98 4.55
CA ALA A 109 11.67 14.09 4.58
C ALA A 109 11.08 15.30 3.85
N THR A 110 11.34 16.51 4.32
CA THR A 110 10.88 17.75 3.67
C THR A 110 11.25 17.77 2.19
N ALA A 111 12.49 17.43 1.85
CA ALA A 111 12.94 17.33 0.45
C ALA A 111 12.11 16.32 -0.38
N GLY A 112 11.72 15.19 0.22
CA GLY A 112 10.89 14.19 -0.45
C GLY A 112 9.43 14.60 -0.62
N GLN A 113 8.89 15.43 0.28
CA GLN A 113 7.57 16.02 0.13
C GLN A 113 7.56 17.11 -0.94
N THR A 114 8.59 17.97 -0.96
CA THR A 114 8.75 19.00 -1.99
C THR A 114 8.92 18.39 -3.38
N GLU A 115 9.74 17.35 -3.51
CA GLU A 115 9.93 16.62 -4.78
C GLU A 115 8.61 16.03 -5.30
N ARG A 116 7.84 15.34 -4.45
CA ARG A 116 6.53 14.77 -4.82
C ARG A 116 5.51 15.83 -5.21
N MET A 117 5.41 16.90 -4.42
CA MET A 117 4.55 18.04 -4.74
C MET A 117 4.88 18.64 -6.11
N ALA A 118 6.17 18.82 -6.42
CA ALA A 118 6.59 19.36 -7.71
C ALA A 118 6.22 18.43 -8.89
N LEU A 119 6.34 17.11 -8.71
CA LEU A 119 5.94 16.12 -9.72
C LEU A 119 4.44 16.10 -9.95
N LEU A 120 3.63 16.11 -8.88
CA LEU A 120 2.16 16.08 -8.98
C LEU A 120 1.57 17.32 -9.65
N ARG A 121 2.23 18.48 -9.53
CA ARG A 121 1.78 19.72 -10.19
C ARG A 121 1.76 19.65 -11.72
N GLN A 122 2.45 18.69 -12.33
CA GLN A 122 2.42 18.51 -13.78
C GLN A 122 1.07 17.94 -14.26
N PRO A 123 0.61 16.76 -13.78
CA PRO A 123 -0.71 16.24 -14.13
C PRO A 123 -1.85 16.91 -13.35
N ILE A 124 -1.58 17.46 -12.16
CA ILE A 124 -2.60 18.01 -11.25
C ILE A 124 -2.13 19.40 -10.77
N PRO A 125 -2.29 20.47 -11.58
CA PRO A 125 -1.78 21.81 -11.25
C PRO A 125 -2.24 22.35 -9.88
N ASP A 126 -3.44 21.97 -9.45
CA ASP A 126 -4.07 22.39 -8.20
C ASP A 126 -3.63 21.56 -6.97
N THR A 127 -2.60 20.71 -7.09
CA THR A 127 -2.06 19.90 -5.98
C THR A 127 -1.87 20.72 -4.69
N PRO A 128 -1.25 21.92 -4.68
CA PRO A 128 -1.09 22.69 -3.44
C PRO A 128 -2.42 23.06 -2.77
N GLN A 129 -3.44 23.40 -3.56
CA GLN A 129 -4.77 23.75 -3.10
C GLN A 129 -5.49 22.53 -2.54
N LEU A 130 -5.43 21.38 -3.22
CA LEU A 130 -6.01 20.12 -2.74
C LEU A 130 -5.41 19.72 -1.39
N ILE A 131 -4.08 19.84 -1.23
CA ILE A 131 -3.41 19.57 0.04
C ILE A 131 -3.85 20.57 1.13
N ALA A 132 -3.97 21.86 0.79
CA ALA A 132 -4.44 22.87 1.74
C ALA A 132 -5.89 22.62 2.19
N GLU A 133 -6.78 22.24 1.27
CA GLU A 133 -8.17 21.88 1.56
C GLU A 133 -8.26 20.62 2.42
N ALA A 134 -7.47 19.58 2.10
CA ALA A 134 -7.37 18.39 2.92
C ALA A 134 -6.91 18.73 4.34
N ARG A 135 -6.01 19.71 4.51
CA ARG A 135 -5.53 20.15 5.84
C ARG A 135 -6.54 20.96 6.64
N LYS A 136 -7.53 21.58 6.00
CA LYS A 136 -8.69 22.16 6.70
C LYS A 136 -9.62 21.08 7.26
N ARG A 137 -9.66 19.90 6.62
CA ARG A 137 -10.56 18.78 6.97
C ARG A 137 -9.92 17.74 7.89
N PHE A 138 -8.63 17.48 7.72
CA PHE A 138 -7.90 16.41 8.41
C PHE A 138 -6.69 16.94 9.16
N LEU A 139 -6.65 16.63 10.45
CA LEU A 139 -5.49 16.91 11.29
C LEU A 139 -4.30 16.04 10.85
N LYS A 140 -3.08 16.55 11.06
CA LYS A 140 -1.84 15.79 10.77
C LYS A 140 -1.76 14.45 11.50
N LYS A 141 -2.40 14.33 12.66
CA LYS A 141 -2.48 13.07 13.42
C LYS A 141 -3.42 12.03 12.80
N GLN A 142 -4.32 12.45 11.91
CA GLN A 142 -5.26 11.57 11.22
C GLN A 142 -4.69 11.12 9.87
N VAL A 143 -4.12 12.06 9.11
CA VAL A 143 -3.50 11.77 7.81
C VAL A 143 -2.21 12.57 7.71
N ALA A 144 -1.06 11.90 7.48
CA ALA A 144 0.22 12.58 7.35
C ALA A 144 0.34 13.30 5.99
N ASN A 145 1.31 14.21 5.85
CA ASN A 145 1.49 14.98 4.60
C ASN A 145 1.92 14.08 3.44
N ASP A 146 2.76 13.09 3.73
CA ASP A 146 3.18 12.11 2.74
C ASP A 146 2.01 11.25 2.26
N ASP A 147 1.10 10.86 3.15
CA ASP A 147 -0.07 10.07 2.74
C ASP A 147 -1.06 10.87 1.89
N LEU A 148 -1.17 12.19 2.09
CA LEU A 148 -1.98 13.05 1.20
C LEU A 148 -1.37 13.16 -0.20
N LEU A 149 -0.05 13.24 -0.30
CA LEU A 149 0.65 13.28 -1.59
C LEU A 149 0.58 11.94 -2.31
N ASP A 150 0.69 10.82 -1.56
CA ASP A 150 0.60 9.47 -2.11
C ASP A 150 -0.83 9.12 -2.62
N ALA A 151 -1.84 9.92 -2.25
CA ALA A 151 -3.25 9.71 -2.61
C ALA A 151 -3.72 10.53 -3.83
N LEU A 152 -2.88 11.40 -4.37
CA LEU A 152 -3.13 12.20 -5.59
C LEU A 152 -2.45 11.56 -6.80
#